data_AF-A0A2N1XUJ9-F1
#
_entry.id   AF-A0A2N1XUJ9-F1
#
_cell.length_a   1.000
_cell.length_b   1.000
_cell.length_c   1.000
_cell.angle_alpha   90.00
_cell.angle_beta   90.00
_cell.angle_gamma   90.00
#
_symmetry.space_group_name_H-M   'P 1'
#
loop_
_entity.id
_entity.type
_entity.pdbx_description
1 polymer ?
#
loop_
_entity_poly.entity_id
_entity_poly.type
_entity_poly.pdbx_seq_one_letter_code
_entity_poly.pdbx_strand_id
1 'polypeptide(L)'
;MSLALIAFGLLITMPGMMGHAFIWIVIHIYEMLEFILDEAIHHFFETSRHATQVIVFYLMAGLFLCGFYLLVRRLLVLYRHAVNVYPQWRNVQKEKITEFWASLSWVNKIQVFFGSTFSGAFLVLWVF
;
A
#
# COMPACT_ATOMS: atom_id res chain seq x y z
N MET A 1 -22.19 -17.29 -17.58
CA MET A 1 -22.74 -16.33 -16.59
C MET A 1 -22.01 -16.37 -15.24
N SER A 2 -21.42 -17.50 -14.83
CA SER A 2 -20.70 -17.67 -13.55
C SER A 2 -19.33 -16.96 -13.47
N LEU A 3 -18.50 -17.02 -14.51
CA LEU A 3 -17.14 -16.45 -14.49
C LEU A 3 -17.10 -14.92 -14.35
N ALA A 4 -18.05 -14.21 -14.97
CA ALA A 4 -18.10 -12.75 -14.91
C ALA A 4 -18.46 -12.24 -13.50
N LEU A 5 -19.33 -12.97 -12.78
CA LEU A 5 -19.66 -12.65 -11.39
C LEU A 5 -18.49 -12.92 -10.45
N ILE A 6 -17.76 -14.01 -10.67
CA ILE A 6 -16.54 -14.33 -9.90
C ILE A 6 -15.47 -13.25 -10.13
N ALA A 7 -15.23 -12.85 -11.38
CA ALA A 7 -14.27 -11.80 -11.71
C ALA A 7 -14.66 -10.45 -11.09
N PHE A 8 -15.95 -10.10 -11.13
CA PHE A 8 -16.46 -8.87 -10.50
C PHE A 8 -16.34 -8.92 -8.97
N GLY A 9 -16.63 -10.07 -8.37
CA GLY A 9 -16.43 -10.29 -6.93
C GLY A 9 -14.97 -10.12 -6.50
N LEU A 10 -14.03 -10.71 -7.26
CA LEU A 10 -12.59 -10.59 -7.00
C LEU A 10 -12.08 -9.15 -7.21
N LEU A 11 -12.61 -8.41 -8.18
CA LEU A 11 -12.24 -7.01 -8.41
C LEU A 11 -12.56 -6.13 -7.20
N ILE A 12 -13.64 -6.45 -6.47
CA ILE A 12 -14.07 -5.69 -5.28
C ILE A 12 -13.33 -6.15 -4.03
N THR A 13 -13.09 -7.46 -3.87
CA THR A 13 -12.48 -8.01 -2.65
C THR A 13 -10.96 -7.88 -2.62
N MET A 14 -10.28 -7.97 -3.76
CA MET A 14 -8.82 -7.92 -3.84
C MET A 14 -8.21 -6.60 -3.33
N PRO A 15 -8.74 -5.40 -3.69
CA PRO A 15 -8.23 -4.14 -3.14
C PRO A 15 -8.34 -4.07 -1.61
N GLY A 16 -9.43 -4.61 -1.04
CA GLY A 16 -9.61 -4.69 0.41
C GLY A 16 -8.58 -5.59 1.08
N MET A 17 -8.31 -6.76 0.50
CA MET A 17 -7.28 -7.69 1.00
C MET A 17 -5.87 -7.12 0.87
N MET A 18 -5.56 -6.42 -0.23
CA MET A 18 -4.28 -5.72 -0.40
C MET A 18 -4.10 -4.60 0.64
N GLY A 19 -5.17 -3.84 0.94
CA GLY A 19 -5.15 -2.84 2.00
C GLY A 19 -4.89 -3.45 3.38
N HIS A 20 -5.53 -4.57 3.69
CA HIS A 20 -5.29 -5.30 4.93
C HIS A 20 -3.85 -5.83 5.03
N ALA A 21 -3.33 -6.46 3.97
CA ALA A 21 -1.95 -6.94 3.89
C ALA A 21 -0.94 -5.79 4.09
N PHE A 22 -1.20 -4.63 3.49
CA PHE A 22 -0.36 -3.44 3.68
C PHE A 22 -0.35 -2.97 5.13
N ILE A 23 -1.51 -2.87 5.78
CA ILE A 23 -1.61 -2.50 7.20
C ILE A 23 -0.86 -3.50 8.07
N TRP A 24 -1.02 -4.80 7.78
CA TRP A 24 -0.36 -5.88 8.51
C TRP A 24 1.16 -5.78 8.44
N ILE A 25 1.71 -5.52 7.24
CA ILE A 25 3.15 -5.28 7.04
C ILE A 25 3.62 -4.06 7.83
N VAL A 26 2.87 -2.96 7.81
CA VAL A 26 3.22 -1.73 8.55
C VAL A 26 3.29 -2.00 10.06
N ILE A 27 2.33 -2.76 10.61
CA ILE A 27 2.33 -3.13 12.02
C ILE A 27 3.55 -4.00 12.37
N HIS A 28 3.88 -5.00 11.54
CA HIS A 28 5.04 -5.86 11.82
C HIS A 28 6.37 -5.11 11.74
N ILE A 29 6.49 -4.15 10.82
CA ILE A 29 7.68 -3.27 10.75
C ILE A 29 7.76 -2.42 12.03
N TYR A 30 6.63 -1.90 12.52
CA TYR A 30 6.58 -1.14 13.77
C TYR A 30 7.03 -2.00 14.96
N GLU A 31 6.48 -3.20 15.11
CA GLU A 31 6.84 -4.13 16.20
C GLU A 31 8.31 -4.52 16.15
N MET A 32 8.85 -4.78 14.94
CA MET A 32 10.26 -5.10 14.76
C MET A 32 11.17 -3.93 15.14
N LEU A 33 10.78 -2.69 14.78
CA LEU A 33 11.53 -1.49 15.18
C LEU A 33 11.50 -1.28 16.69
N GLU A 34 10.34 -1.45 17.33
CA GLU A 34 10.19 -1.36 18.78
C GLU A 34 11.10 -2.37 19.48
N PHE A 35 11.07 -3.64 19.05
CA PHE A 35 11.91 -4.69 19.61
C PHE A 35 13.41 -4.40 19.47
N ILE A 36 13.86 -3.99 18.28
CA ILE A 36 15.27 -3.67 18.03
C ILE A 36 15.71 -2.47 18.88
N LEU A 37 14.88 -1.43 18.98
CA LEU A 37 15.21 -0.23 19.75
C LEU A 37 15.25 -0.51 21.26
N ASP A 38 14.31 -1.31 21.77
CA ASP A 38 14.27 -1.70 23.18
C ASP A 38 15.53 -2.49 23.57
N GLU A 39 15.88 -3.50 22.78
CA GLU A 39 17.08 -4.32 23.03
C GLU A 39 18.37 -3.49 22.89
N ALA A 40 18.47 -2.66 21.84
CA ALA A 40 19.64 -1.81 21.64
C ALA A 40 19.83 -0.82 22.80
N ILE A 41 18.78 -0.11 23.21
CA ILE A 41 18.89 0.87 24.30
C ILE A 41 19.19 0.17 25.63
N HIS A 42 18.55 -0.96 25.91
CA HIS A 42 18.84 -1.72 27.13
C HIS A 42 20.30 -2.17 27.18
N HIS A 43 20.86 -2.66 26.07
CA HIS A 43 22.24 -3.13 26.01
C HIS A 43 23.27 -2.00 26.08
N PHE A 44 23.03 -0.87 25.41
CA PHE A 44 24.00 0.24 25.37
C PHE A 44 23.99 1.11 26.62
N PHE A 45 22.85 1.25 27.29
CA PHE A 45 22.70 2.18 28.41
C PHE A 45 22.51 1.50 29.77
N GLU A 46 22.45 0.17 29.81
CA GLU A 46 22.17 -0.64 31.03
C GLU A 46 21.00 -0.06 31.86
N THR A 47 20.03 0.56 31.18
CA THR A 47 18.95 1.30 31.81
C THR A 47 17.90 0.37 32.40
N SER A 48 17.20 0.86 33.43
CA SER A 48 16.03 0.16 33.97
C SER A 48 14.96 0.00 32.89
N ARG A 49 14.20 -1.11 32.97
CA ARG A 49 13.17 -1.46 31.98
C ARG A 49 12.16 -0.33 31.71
N HIS A 50 11.74 0.37 32.76
CA HIS A 50 10.84 1.51 32.62
C HIS A 50 11.50 2.68 31.88
N ALA A 51 12.78 2.95 32.11
CA ALA A 51 13.49 4.02 31.42
C ALA A 51 13.68 3.70 29.92
N THR A 52 14.04 2.46 29.57
CA THR A 52 14.15 2.01 28.18
C THR A 52 12.83 2.19 27.43
N GLN A 53 11.71 1.73 28.01
CA GLN A 53 10.39 1.85 27.40
C GLN A 53 9.99 3.32 27.11
N VAL A 54 10.29 4.24 28.04
CA VAL A 54 10.01 5.66 27.85
C VAL A 54 10.87 6.25 26.73
N ILE A 55 12.15 5.89 26.64
CA ILE A 55 13.06 6.35 25.59
C ILE A 55 12.62 5.83 24.22
N VAL A 56 12.32 4.53 24.10
CA VAL A 56 11.82 3.91 22.86
C VAL A 56 10.52 4.57 22.42
N PHE A 57 9.59 4.84 23.34
CA PHE A 57 8.35 5.53 23.03
C PHE A 57 8.59 6.92 22.42
N TYR A 58 9.45 7.75 23.01
CA TYR A 58 9.73 9.08 22.47
C TYR A 58 10.47 9.03 21.13
N LEU A 59 11.36 8.05 20.92
CA LEU A 59 12.01 7.82 19.63
C LEU A 59 11.00 7.43 18.55
N MET A 60 10.13 6.45 18.84
CA MET A 60 9.09 6.00 17.91
C MET A 60 8.09 7.12 17.61
N ALA A 61 7.70 7.91 18.61
CA ALA A 61 6.84 9.08 18.41
C ALA A 61 7.51 10.13 17.50
N GLY A 62 8.81 10.39 17.68
CA GLY A 62 9.58 11.29 16.83
C GLY A 62 9.67 10.79 15.38
N LEU A 63 9.97 9.50 15.19
CA LEU A 63 9.99 8.86 13.86
C LEU A 63 8.61 8.93 13.20
N PHE A 64 7.55 8.67 13.95
CA PHE A 64 6.18 8.72 13.46
C PHE A 64 5.81 10.14 13.02
N LEU A 65 6.07 11.16 13.83
CA LEU A 65 5.79 12.56 13.49
C LEU A 65 6.58 13.03 12.27
N CYS A 66 7.87 12.66 12.19
CA CYS A 66 8.71 12.96 11.04
C CYS A 66 8.20 12.29 9.76
N GLY A 67 7.92 10.98 9.83
CA GLY A 67 7.37 10.21 8.74
C GLY A 67 6.02 10.76 8.27
N PHE A 68 5.13 11.09 9.21
CA PHE A 68 3.83 11.68 8.92
C PHE A 68 3.96 13.04 8.23
N TYR A 69 4.84 13.91 8.73
CA TYR A 69 5.10 15.21 8.09
C TYR A 69 5.60 15.06 6.64
N LEU A 70 6.55 14.15 6.40
CA LEU A 70 7.05 13.88 5.04
C LEU A 70 5.96 13.29 4.14
N LEU A 71 5.14 12.38 4.67
CA LEU A 71 4.03 11.78 3.96
C LEU A 71 3.01 12.83 3.54
N VAL A 72 2.55 13.67 4.47
CA VAL A 72 1.60 14.76 4.20
C VAL A 72 2.18 15.71 3.16
N ARG A 73 3.45 16.10 3.28
CA ARG A 73 4.11 16.98 2.31
C ARG A 73 4.13 16.36 0.92
N ARG A 74 4.48 15.07 0.80
CA ARG A 74 4.45 14.34 -0.48
C ARG A 74 3.05 14.21 -1.04
N LEU A 75 2.06 13.88 -0.20
CA LEU A 75 0.66 13.80 -0.59
C LEU A 75 0.13 15.14 -1.10
N LEU A 76 0.51 16.26 -0.49
CA LEU A 76 0.13 17.59 -0.97
C LEU A 76 0.77 17.96 -2.31
N VAL A 77 2.01 17.52 -2.56
CA VAL A 77 2.67 17.70 -3.86
C VAL A 77 1.99 16.82 -4.91
N LEU A 78 1.77 15.54 -4.61
CA LEU A 78 1.07 14.59 -5.46
C LEU A 78 -0.35 15.06 -5.75
N TYR A 79 -1.08 15.55 -4.75
CA TYR A 79 -2.43 16.08 -4.90
C TYR A 79 -2.44 17.30 -5.82
N ARG A 80 -1.55 18.27 -5.61
CA ARG A 80 -1.45 19.45 -6.49
C ARG A 80 -1.06 19.06 -7.91
N HIS A 81 -0.15 18.11 -8.07
CA HIS A 81 0.24 17.61 -9.37
C HIS A 81 -0.92 16.85 -10.03
N ALA A 82 -1.63 16.01 -9.27
CA ALA A 82 -2.80 15.31 -9.73
C ALA A 82 -3.90 16.28 -10.13
N VAL A 83 -4.27 17.28 -9.34
CA VAL A 83 -5.33 18.24 -9.73
C VAL A 83 -5.02 18.94 -11.05
N ASN A 84 -3.76 19.26 -11.33
CA ASN A 84 -3.36 19.94 -12.56
C ASN A 84 -3.20 18.98 -13.76
N VAL A 85 -2.66 17.78 -13.53
CA VAL A 85 -2.33 16.81 -14.58
C VAL A 85 -3.48 15.85 -14.85
N TYR A 86 -4.27 15.51 -13.85
CA TYR A 86 -5.35 14.52 -13.93
C TYR A 86 -6.43 14.87 -14.96
N PRO A 87 -6.88 16.12 -15.14
CA PRO A 87 -7.87 16.44 -16.18
C PRO A 87 -7.34 16.16 -17.58
N GLN A 88 -6.09 16.55 -17.84
CA GLN A 88 -5.43 16.34 -19.14
C GLN A 88 -5.10 14.86 -19.35
N TRP A 89 -4.52 14.20 -18.34
CA TRP A 89 -4.25 12.77 -18.35
C TRP A 89 -5.54 11.96 -18.55
N ARG A 90 -6.63 12.29 -17.86
CA ARG A 90 -7.92 11.58 -17.98
C ARG A 90 -8.46 11.64 -19.40
N ASN A 91 -8.36 12.78 -20.08
CA ASN A 91 -8.85 12.92 -21.45
C ASN A 91 -8.00 12.09 -22.41
N VAL A 92 -6.67 12.19 -22.32
CA VAL A 92 -5.74 11.40 -23.13
C VAL A 92 -5.87 9.90 -22.87
N GLN A 93 -6.05 9.49 -21.60
CA GLN A 93 -6.23 8.09 -21.26
C GLN A 93 -7.60 7.57 -21.67
N LYS A 94 -8.68 8.36 -21.57
CA LYS A 94 -9.98 7.95 -22.09
C LYS A 94 -9.89 7.59 -23.56
N GLU A 95 -9.27 8.43 -24.36
CA GLU A 95 -9.10 8.21 -25.79
C GLU A 95 -8.27 6.94 -26.05
N LYS A 96 -7.09 6.83 -25.44
CA LYS A 96 -6.22 5.65 -25.54
C LYS A 96 -6.87 4.36 -25.05
N ILE A 97 -7.59 4.39 -23.93
CA ILE A 97 -8.26 3.22 -23.36
C ILE A 97 -9.40 2.81 -24.29
N THR A 98 -10.14 3.75 -24.86
CA THR A 98 -11.27 3.43 -25.77
C THR A 98 -10.75 2.80 -27.06
N GLU A 99 -9.67 3.35 -27.63
CA GLU A 99 -8.99 2.77 -28.80
C GLU A 99 -8.37 1.40 -28.49
N PHE A 100 -7.67 1.28 -27.36
CA PHE A 100 -7.08 0.03 -26.90
C PHE A 100 -8.16 -1.04 -26.67
N TRP A 101 -9.25 -0.70 -25.98
CA TRP A 101 -10.40 -1.61 -25.78
C TRP A 101 -11.10 -1.97 -27.09
N ALA A 102 -11.16 -1.08 -28.06
CA ALA A 102 -11.72 -1.36 -29.38
C ALA A 102 -10.80 -2.31 -30.18
N SER A 103 -9.47 -2.14 -30.07
CA SER A 103 -8.48 -2.95 -30.78
C SER A 103 -8.26 -4.36 -30.19
N LEU A 104 -8.65 -4.58 -28.93
CA LEU A 104 -8.42 -5.85 -28.25
C LEU A 104 -9.45 -6.91 -28.64
N SER A 105 -8.94 -8.10 -28.95
CA SER A 105 -9.75 -9.31 -29.05
C SER A 105 -10.38 -9.66 -27.70
N TRP A 106 -11.51 -10.37 -27.74
CA TRP A 106 -12.20 -10.87 -26.54
C TRP A 106 -11.29 -11.71 -25.63
N VAL A 107 -10.35 -12.46 -26.21
CA VAL A 107 -9.39 -13.29 -25.45
C VAL A 107 -8.42 -12.43 -24.64
N ASN A 108 -7.88 -11.37 -25.24
CA ASN A 108 -6.93 -10.51 -24.56
C ASN A 108 -7.59 -9.66 -23.46
N LYS A 109 -8.86 -9.28 -23.66
CA LYS A 109 -9.68 -8.61 -22.63
C LYS A 109 -9.85 -9.46 -21.39
N ILE A 110 -10.12 -10.75 -21.59
CA ILE A 110 -10.23 -11.75 -20.53
C ILE A 110 -8.87 -11.90 -19.83
N GLN A 111 -7.77 -11.98 -20.59
CA GLN A 111 -6.43 -12.15 -20.02
C GLN A 111 -5.97 -10.97 -19.15
N VAL A 112 -6.32 -9.73 -19.52
CA VAL A 112 -6.05 -8.54 -18.69
C VAL A 112 -6.85 -8.62 -17.38
N PHE A 113 -8.13 -8.99 -17.43
CA PHE A 113 -8.97 -9.16 -16.25
C PHE A 113 -8.45 -10.25 -15.30
N PHE A 114 -8.03 -11.40 -15.83
CA PHE A 114 -7.49 -12.48 -15.02
C PHE A 114 -6.08 -12.18 -14.51
N GLY A 115 -5.22 -11.56 -15.32
CA GLY A 115 -3.84 -11.22 -14.96
C GLY A 115 -3.75 -10.20 -13.82
N SER A 116 -4.57 -9.14 -13.84
CA SER A 116 -4.61 -8.16 -12.74
C SER A 116 -5.10 -8.79 -11.43
N THR A 117 -6.04 -9.73 -11.53
CA THR A 117 -6.63 -10.41 -10.37
C THR A 117 -5.69 -11.46 -9.78
N PHE A 118 -4.96 -12.19 -10.63
CA PHE A 118 -3.99 -13.20 -10.20
C PHE A 118 -2.77 -12.59 -9.52
N SER A 119 -2.26 -11.45 -10.03
CA SER A 119 -1.16 -10.72 -9.40
C SER A 119 -1.52 -10.22 -7.99
N GLY A 120 -2.76 -9.76 -7.79
CA GLY A 120 -3.25 -9.34 -6.47
C GLY A 120 -3.38 -10.53 -5.52
N ALA A 121 -3.96 -11.64 -5.99
CA ALA A 121 -4.13 -12.86 -5.21
C ALA A 121 -2.78 -13.46 -4.76
N PHE A 122 -1.78 -13.45 -5.63
CA PHE A 122 -0.44 -13.97 -5.32
C PHE A 122 0.25 -13.15 -4.22
N LEU A 123 0.13 -11.82 -4.25
CA LEU A 123 0.69 -10.96 -3.20
C LEU A 123 -0.01 -11.20 -1.85
N VAL A 124 -1.32 -11.42 -1.85
CA VAL A 124 -2.07 -11.73 -0.62
C VAL A 124 -1.67 -13.10 -0.06
N LEU A 125 -1.53 -14.12 -0.91
CA LEU A 125 -1.08 -15.47 -0.48
C LEU A 125 0.38 -15.54 -0.04
N TRP A 126 1.22 -14.56 -0.39
CA TRP A 126 2.58 -14.49 0.14
C TRP A 126 2.58 -13.85 1.54
N VAL A 127 1.74 -12.84 1.76
CA VAL A 127 1.71 -12.11 3.04
C VAL A 127 1.02 -12.91 4.17
N PHE A 128 0.10 -13.82 3.83
CA PHE A 128 -0.54 -14.75 4.77
C PHE A 128 0.07 -16.15 4.71
#